data_AF-A0AAP2CKK2-F1
#
_entry.id   AF-A0AAP2CKK2-F1
#
_cell.length_a   1.000
_cell.length_b   1.000
_cell.length_c   1.000
_cell.angle_alpha   90.00
_cell.angle_beta   90.00
_cell.angle_gamma   90.00
#
_symmetry.space_group_name_H-M   'P 1'
#
loop_
_entity.id
_entity.type
_entity.pdbx_description
1 polymer ?
#
loop_
_entity_poly.entity_id
_entity_poly.type
_entity_poly.pdbx_seq_one_letter_code
_entity_poly.pdbx_strand_id
1 'polypeptide(L)'
;MNKQKTSSPSFLQKLQAKWGLESMWQVVLVLLVFAATGTTIMVIKKPLLDLMGIDMSTGGFWKSTLYFLFVLPLYQIVLLFYGFVFGQFSFFWEKEKKLVRLFSRSRKKVDS
;
A
#
# COMPACT_ATOMS: atom_id res chain seq x y z
N MET A 1 34.46 9.42 -30.13
CA MET A 1 34.34 8.43 -29.04
C MET A 1 33.33 8.95 -28.00
N ASN A 2 32.02 8.70 -28.22
CA ASN A 2 30.98 9.17 -27.30
C ASN A 2 30.99 8.30 -26.05
N LYS A 3 31.38 8.89 -24.91
CA LYS A 3 31.27 8.25 -23.61
C LYS A 3 29.79 8.04 -23.31
N GLN A 4 29.30 6.83 -23.53
CA GLN A 4 28.02 6.36 -23.03
C GLN A 4 28.04 6.54 -21.51
N LYS A 5 27.32 7.54 -21.03
CA LYS A 5 27.13 7.81 -19.60
C LYS A 5 26.21 6.69 -19.10
N THR A 6 26.79 5.61 -18.60
CA THR A 6 26.05 4.58 -17.85
C THR A 6 25.61 5.21 -16.54
N SER A 7 24.56 6.01 -16.58
CA SER A 7 23.90 6.50 -15.38
C SER A 7 23.33 5.28 -14.66
N SER A 8 23.99 4.87 -13.59
CA SER A 8 23.47 3.89 -12.63
C SER A 8 21.99 4.20 -12.40
N PRO A 9 21.08 3.23 -12.57
CA PRO A 9 19.65 3.51 -12.46
C PRO A 9 19.40 4.07 -11.07
N SER A 10 18.96 5.33 -11.02
CA SER A 10 18.64 6.01 -9.77
C SER A 10 17.60 5.19 -9.02
N PHE A 11 17.62 5.20 -7.70
CA PHE A 11 16.66 4.44 -6.88
C PHE A 11 15.20 4.72 -7.29
N LEU A 12 14.92 5.98 -7.66
CA LEU A 12 13.61 6.39 -8.19
C LEU A 12 13.26 5.72 -9.52
N GLN A 13 14.21 5.56 -10.43
CA GLN A 13 14.00 4.86 -11.71
C GLN A 13 13.77 3.36 -11.51
N LYS A 14 14.44 2.74 -10.54
CA LYS A 14 14.18 1.34 -10.17
C LYS A 14 12.76 1.17 -9.62
N LEU A 15 12.31 2.09 -8.77
CA LEU A 15 10.94 2.08 -8.25
C LEU A 15 9.91 2.35 -9.34
N GLN A 16 10.18 3.30 -10.24
CA GLN A 16 9.35 3.60 -11.40
C GLN A 16 9.13 2.35 -12.25
N ALA A 17 10.23 1.67 -12.64
CA ALA A 17 10.17 0.46 -13.45
C ALA A 17 9.49 -0.70 -12.72
N LYS A 18 9.77 -0.90 -11.42
CA LYS A 18 9.15 -1.94 -10.59
C LYS A 18 7.65 -1.73 -10.44
N TRP A 19 7.21 -0.48 -10.38
CA TRP A 19 5.80 -0.14 -10.19
C TRP A 19 5.06 0.13 -11.49
N GLY A 20 5.74 0.28 -12.62
CA GLY A 20 5.14 0.58 -13.93
C GLY A 20 4.57 2.00 -13.99
N LEU A 21 5.26 2.96 -13.37
CA LEU A 21 4.85 4.37 -13.34
C LEU A 21 5.36 5.11 -14.58
N GLU A 22 4.54 5.98 -15.15
CA GLU A 22 4.90 6.70 -16.38
C GLU A 22 5.83 7.88 -16.11
N SER A 23 5.76 8.48 -14.91
CA SER A 23 6.54 9.68 -14.59
C SER A 23 7.19 9.64 -13.21
N MET A 24 8.38 10.24 -13.11
CA MET A 24 9.16 10.33 -11.87
C MET A 24 8.42 11.14 -10.79
N TRP A 25 7.60 12.12 -11.20
CA TRP A 25 6.71 12.87 -10.28
C TRP A 25 5.70 11.97 -9.59
N GLN A 26 5.17 10.96 -10.29
CA GLN A 26 4.22 10.01 -9.72
C GLN A 26 4.87 9.17 -8.62
N VAL A 27 6.14 8.78 -8.81
CA VAL A 27 6.91 8.04 -7.79
C VAL A 27 7.03 8.86 -6.51
N VAL A 28 7.38 10.14 -6.61
CA VAL A 28 7.52 11.03 -5.45
C VAL A 28 6.19 11.23 -4.73
N LEU A 29 5.09 11.43 -5.47
CA LEU A 29 3.75 11.54 -4.90
C LEU A 29 3.35 10.26 -4.17
N VAL A 30 3.57 9.08 -4.78
CA VAL A 30 3.29 7.79 -4.14
C VAL A 30 4.11 7.62 -2.86
N LEU A 31 5.40 7.99 -2.86
CA LEU A 31 6.24 7.98 -1.65
C LEU A 31 5.71 8.91 -0.55
N LEU A 32 5.25 10.10 -0.90
CA LEU A 32 4.67 11.05 0.05
C LEU A 32 3.37 10.50 0.65
N VAL A 33 2.51 9.91 -0.18
CA VAL A 33 1.29 9.23 0.26
C VAL A 33 1.63 8.06 1.18
N PHE A 34 2.64 7.25 0.85
CA PHE A 34 3.09 6.16 1.72
C PHE A 34 3.62 6.66 3.07
N ALA A 35 4.32 7.79 3.11
CA ALA A 35 4.80 8.40 4.35
C ALA A 35 3.64 8.94 5.20
N ALA A 36 2.67 9.63 4.58
CA ALA A 36 1.50 10.18 5.25
C ALA A 36 0.56 9.08 5.76
N THR A 37 0.31 8.07 4.95
CA THR A 37 -0.46 6.90 5.37
C THR A 37 0.26 6.18 6.50
N GLY A 38 1.55 5.85 6.33
CA GLY A 38 2.40 5.20 7.33
C GLY A 38 2.35 5.87 8.71
N THR A 39 2.47 7.19 8.75
CA THR A 39 2.34 7.97 9.99
C THR A 39 0.92 7.92 10.57
N THR A 40 -0.11 8.03 9.72
CA THR A 40 -1.52 7.92 10.12
C THR A 40 -1.81 6.60 10.85
N ILE A 41 -1.33 5.45 10.36
CA ILE A 41 -1.56 4.17 11.03
C ILE A 41 -0.80 4.08 12.34
N MET A 42 0.44 4.57 12.38
CA MET A 42 1.22 4.56 13.61
C MET A 42 0.52 5.34 14.72
N VAL A 43 -0.14 6.45 14.35
CA VAL A 43 -0.96 7.25 15.25
C VAL A 43 -2.25 6.51 15.62
N ILE A 44 -2.95 5.86 14.68
CA ILE A 44 -4.19 5.11 14.94
C ILE A 44 -3.94 3.85 15.79
N LYS A 45 -2.79 3.20 15.66
CA LYS A 45 -2.42 2.00 16.42
C LYS A 45 -2.59 2.21 17.93
N LYS A 46 -2.08 3.32 18.47
CA LYS A 46 -2.09 3.59 19.91
C LYS A 46 -3.50 3.74 20.50
N PRO A 47 -4.35 4.66 20.03
CA PRO A 47 -5.71 4.82 20.52
C PRO A 47 -6.55 3.58 20.22
N LEU A 48 -6.25 2.81 19.17
CA LEU A 48 -6.99 1.58 18.91
C LEU A 48 -6.65 0.45 19.90
N LEU A 49 -5.38 0.33 20.28
CA LEU A 49 -4.96 -0.60 21.34
C LEU A 49 -5.57 -0.19 22.70
N ASP A 50 -5.61 1.11 22.99
CA ASP A 50 -6.29 1.67 24.17
C ASP A 50 -7.81 1.48 24.13
N LEU A 51 -8.47 1.76 23.00
CA LEU A 51 -9.93 1.61 22.83
C LEU A 51 -10.35 0.15 22.97
N MET A 52 -9.51 -0.78 22.53
CA MET A 52 -9.78 -2.21 22.68
C MET A 52 -9.52 -2.74 24.10
N GLY A 53 -9.04 -1.89 25.02
CA GLY A 53 -8.82 -2.23 26.43
C GLY A 53 -7.83 -3.39 26.61
N ILE A 54 -6.83 -3.48 25.73
CA ILE A 54 -5.90 -4.60 25.69
C ILE A 54 -4.79 -4.35 26.71
N ASP A 55 -5.02 -4.83 27.93
CA ASP A 55 -3.92 -5.29 28.75
C ASP A 55 -3.22 -6.42 27.98
N MET A 56 -1.90 -6.31 27.72
CA MET A 56 -1.15 -7.29 26.90
C MET A 56 -1.25 -8.74 27.43
N SER A 57 -1.80 -8.93 28.63
CA SER A 57 -2.04 -10.21 29.29
C SER A 57 -3.20 -11.02 28.70
N THR A 58 -4.26 -10.40 28.19
CA THR A 58 -5.47 -11.12 27.76
C THR A 58 -5.50 -11.26 26.25
N GLY A 59 -4.65 -12.19 25.77
CA GLY A 59 -4.51 -12.57 24.39
C GLY A 59 -5.83 -12.85 23.69
N GLY A 60 -6.13 -12.06 22.66
CA GLY A 60 -7.16 -12.39 21.69
C GLY A 60 -6.57 -12.26 20.30
N PHE A 61 -5.89 -13.29 19.81
CA PHE A 61 -5.45 -13.38 18.41
C PHE A 61 -6.57 -13.00 17.42
N TRP A 62 -7.82 -13.27 17.81
CA TRP A 62 -9.04 -12.89 17.11
C TRP A 62 -9.23 -11.37 16.94
N LYS A 63 -8.96 -10.56 17.99
CA LYS A 63 -9.10 -9.10 17.92
C LYS A 63 -8.03 -8.47 17.04
N SER A 64 -6.77 -8.92 17.15
CA SER A 64 -5.69 -8.49 16.26
C SER A 64 -5.99 -8.86 14.81
N THR A 65 -6.50 -10.07 14.56
CA THR A 65 -6.92 -10.51 13.23
C THR A 65 -8.02 -9.61 12.67
N LEU A 66 -9.04 -9.30 13.48
CA LEU A 66 -10.13 -8.42 13.07
C LEU A 66 -9.61 -7.00 12.78
N TYR A 67 -8.67 -6.48 13.59
CA TYR A 67 -8.00 -5.21 13.32
C TYR A 67 -7.27 -5.24 11.96
N PHE A 68 -6.43 -6.25 11.70
CA PHE A 68 -5.75 -6.37 10.41
C PHE A 68 -6.74 -6.48 9.24
N LEU A 69 -7.86 -7.18 9.45
CA LEU A 69 -8.92 -7.34 8.47
C LEU A 69 -9.65 -6.02 8.16
N PHE A 70 -9.84 -5.15 9.15
CA PHE A 70 -10.45 -3.82 8.96
C PHE A 70 -9.46 -2.77 8.47
N VAL A 71 -8.22 -2.81 8.94
CA VAL A 71 -7.21 -1.85 8.53
C VAL A 71 -6.89 -2.04 7.05
N LEU A 72 -6.78 -3.28 6.56
CA LEU A 72 -6.49 -3.59 5.14
C LEU A 72 -7.40 -2.84 4.14
N PRO A 73 -8.74 -2.93 4.21
CA PRO A 73 -9.62 -2.16 3.34
C PRO A 73 -9.57 -0.65 3.62
N LEU A 74 -9.35 -0.23 4.88
CA LEU A 74 -9.17 1.19 5.21
C LEU A 74 -7.94 1.77 4.49
N TYR A 75 -6.80 1.08 4.50
CA TYR A 75 -5.60 1.47 3.75
C TYR A 75 -5.91 1.65 2.27
N GLN A 76 -6.66 0.72 1.69
CA GLN A 76 -6.99 0.76 0.28
C GLN A 76 -7.83 2.01 -0.06
N ILE A 77 -8.81 2.34 0.79
CA ILE A 77 -9.61 3.57 0.66
C ILE A 77 -8.73 4.82 0.81
N VAL A 78 -7.84 4.84 1.81
CA VAL A 78 -6.94 5.99 2.05
C VAL A 78 -5.96 6.18 0.88
N LEU A 79 -5.39 5.09 0.35
CA LEU A 79 -4.51 5.12 -0.81
C LEU A 79 -5.25 5.63 -2.06
N LEU A 80 -6.49 5.19 -2.29
CA LEU A 80 -7.32 5.70 -3.37
C LEU A 80 -7.69 7.18 -3.17
N PHE A 81 -8.00 7.59 -1.94
CA PHE A 81 -8.33 8.97 -1.59
C PHE A 81 -7.16 9.91 -1.87
N TYR A 82 -5.96 9.58 -1.36
CA TYR A 82 -4.78 10.36 -1.68
C TYR A 82 -4.42 10.28 -3.17
N GLY A 83 -4.58 9.11 -3.80
CA GLY A 83 -4.46 8.96 -5.25
C GLY A 83 -5.39 9.90 -6.00
N PHE A 84 -6.62 10.08 -5.54
CA PHE A 84 -7.58 11.03 -6.09
C PHE A 84 -7.13 12.48 -5.90
N VAL A 85 -6.71 12.85 -4.69
CA VAL A 85 -6.21 14.21 -4.37
C VAL A 85 -5.03 14.60 -5.25
N PHE A 86 -4.12 13.66 -5.53
CA PHE A 86 -2.92 13.91 -6.33
C PHE A 86 -3.05 13.54 -7.83
N GLY A 87 -4.26 13.18 -8.31
CA GLY A 87 -4.49 12.80 -9.70
C GLY A 87 -3.83 11.48 -10.14
N GLN A 88 -3.41 10.63 -9.19
CA GLN A 88 -2.84 9.30 -9.39
C GLN A 88 -3.83 8.16 -9.12
N PHE A 89 -5.14 8.43 -9.11
CA PHE A 89 -6.18 7.44 -8.82
C PHE A 89 -6.07 6.19 -9.69
N SER A 90 -5.91 6.37 -11.02
CA SER A 90 -5.80 5.25 -11.97
C SER A 90 -4.66 4.30 -11.67
N PHE A 91 -3.53 4.81 -11.16
CA PHE A 91 -2.40 3.99 -10.76
C PHE A 91 -2.75 3.08 -9.57
N PHE A 92 -3.32 3.65 -8.51
CA PHE A 92 -3.72 2.88 -7.33
C PHE A 92 -4.86 1.91 -7.64
N TRP A 93 -5.82 2.32 -8.47
CA TRP A 93 -6.93 1.48 -8.92
C TRP A 93 -6.46 0.26 -9.73
N GLU A 94 -5.48 0.43 -10.62
CA GLU A 94 -4.88 -0.70 -11.34
C GLU A 94 -4.11 -1.66 -10.41
N LYS A 95 -3.46 -1.14 -9.36
CA LYS A 95 -2.85 -1.97 -8.30
C LYS A 95 -3.89 -2.77 -7.55
N GLU A 96 -4.97 -2.13 -7.11
CA GLU A 96 -6.07 -2.77 -6.38
C GLU A 96 -6.73 -3.86 -7.21
N LYS A 97 -7.10 -3.57 -8.46
CA LYS A 97 -7.61 -4.57 -9.40
C LYS A 97 -6.67 -5.73 -9.58
N LYS A 98 -5.35 -5.50 -9.60
CA LYS A 98 -4.36 -6.57 -9.73
C LYS A 98 -4.34 -7.46 -8.48
N LEU A 99 -4.45 -6.87 -7.28
CA LEU A 99 -4.56 -7.61 -6.02
C LEU A 99 -5.87 -8.43 -5.97
N VAL A 100 -7.00 -7.82 -6.27
CA VAL A 100 -8.32 -8.49 -6.31
C VAL A 100 -8.33 -9.63 -7.32
N ARG A 101 -7.75 -9.42 -8.52
CA ARG A 101 -7.59 -10.49 -9.53
C ARG A 101 -6.72 -11.65 -9.04
N LEU A 102 -5.69 -11.37 -8.23
CA LEU A 102 -4.83 -12.41 -7.65
C LEU A 102 -5.60 -13.24 -6.61
N PHE A 103 -6.31 -12.58 -5.69
CA PHE A 103 -7.16 -13.24 -4.71
C PHE A 103 -8.29 -14.04 -5.36
N SER A 104 -8.93 -13.50 -6.39
CA SER A 104 -9.99 -14.18 -7.15
C SER A 104 -9.47 -15.37 -7.96
N ARG A 105 -8.27 -15.30 -8.56
CA ARG A 105 -7.66 -16.44 -9.27
C ARG A 105 -7.33 -17.62 -8.36
N SER A 106 -7.06 -17.38 -7.08
CA SER A 106 -6.78 -18.45 -6.11
C SER A 106 -8.00 -19.35 -5.82
N ARG A 107 -9.21 -18.95 -6.22
CA ARG A 107 -10.44 -19.76 -6.09
C ARG A 107 -10.69 -20.73 -7.26
N LYS A 108 -9.88 -20.71 -8.33
CA LYS A 108 -10.07 -21.58 -9.51
C LYS A 108 -9.24 -22.87 -9.51
N LYS A 109 -8.51 -23.16 -8.44
CA LYS A 109 -7.63 -24.34 -8.33
C LYS A 109 -8.04 -25.27 -7.17
N VAL A 110 -9.34 -25.42 -6.95
CA VAL A 110 -9.93 -26.37 -5.99
C VAL A 110 -11.10 -27.08 -6.68
N ASP A 111 -11.00 -27.42 -7.96
CA ASP A 111 -12.05 -28.15 -8.70
C ASP A 111 -11.44 -28.97 -9.86
N SER A 112 -10.28 -29.61 -9.65
CA SER A 112 -9.71 -30.55 -10.63
C SER A 112 -9.02 -31.72 -9.94
#